data_AF-A0A920JJD2-F1
#
_entry.id   AF-A0A920JJD2-F1
#
_cell.length_a   1.000
_cell.length_b   1.000
_cell.length_c   1.000
_cell.angle_alpha   90.00
_cell.angle_beta   90.00
_cell.angle_gamma   90.00
#
_symmetry.space_group_name_H-M   'P 1'
#
loop_
_entity.id
_entity.type
_entity.pdbx_description
1 polymer ?
#
loop_
_entity_poly.entity_id
_entity_poly.type
_entity_poly.pdbx_seq_one_letter_code
_entity_poly.pdbx_strand_id
1 'polypeptide(L)'
;MGEEKAFYSWMERFRCKAPRSHTNAKSDWREIHGFKAAFTQDLEEVLLAINVPTMILTNTGDDIYFAAKRAASLRPDFKFKELSDGTHDIVDEQTDKWVKSVTDFLQND
;
A
#
# COMPACT_ATOMS: atom_id res chain seq x y z
N MET A 1 -12.81 2.26 13.27
CA MET A 1 -13.26 0.91 13.71
C MET A 1 -14.10 0.14 12.68
N GLY A 2 -14.80 0.78 11.73
CA GLY A 2 -15.61 0.06 10.71
C GLY A 2 -14.79 -0.45 9.52
N GLU A 3 -13.89 0.36 8.99
CA GLU A 3 -13.11 0.06 7.77
C GLU A 3 -11.98 -0.93 8.01
N GLU A 4 -11.31 -0.85 9.15
CA GLU A 4 -10.25 -1.79 9.53
C GLU A 4 -10.79 -3.23 9.70
N LYS A 5 -11.97 -3.40 10.32
CA LYS A 5 -12.63 -4.71 10.39
C LYS A 5 -13.06 -5.21 9.02
N ALA A 6 -13.49 -4.31 8.13
CA ALA A 6 -13.80 -4.66 6.75
C ALA A 6 -12.54 -5.07 5.97
N PHE A 7 -11.39 -4.43 6.21
CA PHE A 7 -10.11 -4.78 5.62
C PHE A 7 -9.59 -6.15 6.11
N TYR A 8 -9.61 -6.42 7.41
CA TYR A 8 -9.25 -7.76 7.92
C TYR A 8 -10.22 -8.83 7.42
N SER A 9 -11.53 -8.55 7.39
CA SER A 9 -12.53 -9.45 6.79
C SER A 9 -12.37 -9.60 5.28
N TRP A 10 -11.88 -8.58 4.59
CA TRP A 10 -11.56 -8.60 3.17
C TRP A 10 -10.29 -9.42 2.93
N MET A 11 -9.21 -9.25 3.70
CA MET A 11 -8.01 -10.09 3.63
C MET A 11 -8.32 -11.57 3.90
N GLU A 12 -9.19 -11.88 4.86
CA GLU A 12 -9.65 -13.26 5.09
C GLU A 12 -10.46 -13.82 3.91
N ARG A 13 -11.23 -12.98 3.20
CA ARG A 13 -12.02 -13.35 2.00
C ARG A 13 -11.19 -13.42 0.71
N PHE A 14 -10.19 -12.57 0.59
CA PHE A 14 -9.25 -12.45 -0.54
C PHE A 14 -7.93 -13.10 -0.22
N ARG A 15 -7.98 -14.24 0.49
CA ARG A 15 -6.94 -15.27 0.46
C ARG A 15 -6.49 -15.38 -0.99
N CYS A 16 -5.29 -14.86 -1.27
CA CYS A 16 -4.69 -14.73 -2.58
C CYS A 16 -5.16 -15.90 -3.44
N LYS A 17 -5.99 -15.64 -4.45
CA LYS A 17 -6.24 -16.63 -5.50
C LYS A 17 -4.95 -16.70 -6.33
N ALA A 18 -3.87 -17.16 -5.71
CA ALA A 18 -2.78 -17.76 -6.43
C ALA A 18 -3.41 -18.77 -7.41
N PRO A 19 -2.96 -18.79 -8.68
CA PRO A 19 -3.53 -19.69 -9.67
C PRO A 19 -3.55 -21.09 -9.08
N ARG A 20 -4.72 -21.73 -9.06
CA ARG A 20 -4.88 -23.12 -8.61
C ARG A 20 -4.20 -24.05 -9.61
N SER A 21 -2.87 -24.06 -9.63
CA SER A 21 -2.14 -25.25 -10.03
C SER A 21 -2.39 -26.31 -8.95
N HIS A 22 -2.79 -27.49 -9.39
CA HIS A 22 -3.28 -28.57 -8.55
C HIS A 22 -2.20 -29.10 -7.59
N THR A 23 -2.08 -28.52 -6.39
CA THR A 23 -1.46 -29.18 -5.24
C THR A 23 -2.09 -28.64 -3.94
N ASN A 24 -2.33 -29.54 -2.99
CA ASN A 24 -2.81 -29.27 -1.64
C ASN A 24 -1.85 -28.33 -0.88
N ALA A 25 -1.94 -27.01 -1.08
CA ALA A 25 -1.22 -26.04 -0.25
C ALA A 25 -2.12 -25.66 0.94
N LYS A 26 -1.86 -26.26 2.11
CA LYS A 26 -2.30 -25.66 3.38
C LYS A 26 -1.63 -24.29 3.46
N SER A 27 -2.39 -23.21 3.63
CA SER A 27 -1.80 -21.87 3.85
C SER A 27 -0.79 -21.97 4.98
N ASP A 28 0.45 -21.55 4.71
CA ASP A 28 1.50 -21.56 5.73
C ASP A 28 1.09 -20.57 6.84
N TRP A 29 0.97 -21.06 8.07
CA TRP A 29 0.56 -20.27 9.23
C TRP A 29 1.50 -19.06 9.47
N ARG A 30 2.72 -19.11 8.94
CA ARG A 30 3.70 -18.02 8.99
C ARG A 30 3.26 -16.79 8.21
N GLU A 31 2.53 -16.94 7.09
CA GLU A 31 2.05 -15.82 6.28
C GLU A 31 1.07 -14.95 7.08
N ILE A 32 0.22 -15.56 7.91
CA ILE A 32 -0.75 -14.85 8.76
C ILE A 32 -0.05 -13.93 9.77
N HIS A 33 1.07 -14.37 10.34
CA HIS A 33 1.84 -13.56 11.28
C HIS A 33 2.50 -12.36 10.60
N GLY A 34 2.98 -12.53 9.36
CA GLY A 34 3.54 -11.44 8.55
C GLY A 34 2.51 -10.36 8.25
N PHE A 35 1.34 -10.75 7.71
CA PHE A 35 0.27 -9.80 7.43
C PHE A 35 -0.25 -9.12 8.70
N LYS A 36 -0.47 -9.88 9.77
CA LYS A 36 -0.91 -9.29 11.03
C LYS A 36 0.12 -8.30 11.56
N ALA A 37 1.40 -8.63 11.53
CA ALA A 37 2.45 -7.70 11.94
C ALA A 37 2.40 -6.42 11.08
N ALA A 38 2.42 -6.53 9.75
CA ALA A 38 2.43 -5.39 8.84
C ALA A 38 1.22 -4.46 9.01
N PHE A 39 0.01 -5.02 9.19
CA PHE A 39 -1.23 -4.24 9.23
C PHE A 39 -1.66 -3.76 10.62
N THR A 40 -1.08 -4.29 11.69
CA THR A 40 -1.38 -3.85 13.06
C THR A 40 -0.38 -2.84 13.61
N GLN A 41 0.74 -2.59 12.91
CA GLN A 41 1.72 -1.61 13.38
C GLN A 41 1.12 -0.20 13.32
N ASP A 42 1.29 0.54 14.42
CA ASP A 42 1.06 1.98 14.42
C ASP A 42 2.36 2.69 14.03
N LEU A 43 2.35 3.31 12.86
CA LEU A 43 3.49 4.05 12.31
C LEU A 43 3.27 5.56 12.34
N GLU A 44 2.23 6.05 13.04
CA GLU A 44 1.88 7.48 13.06
C GLU A 44 3.02 8.34 13.62
N GLU A 45 3.60 7.96 14.76
CA GLU A 45 4.73 8.69 15.35
C GLU A 45 5.95 8.74 14.40
N VAL A 46 6.21 7.63 13.70
CA VAL A 46 7.32 7.55 12.73
C VAL A 46 7.05 8.46 11.53
N LEU A 47 5.83 8.43 10.99
CA LEU A 47 5.43 9.27 9.87
C LEU A 47 5.49 10.76 10.22
N LEU A 48 5.11 11.15 11.44
CA LEU A 48 5.17 12.53 11.91
C LEU A 48 6.60 13.02 12.17
N ALA A 49 7.54 12.12 12.48
CA ALA A 49 8.94 12.47 12.73
C ALA A 49 9.74 12.83 11.45
N ILE A 50 9.24 12.50 10.27
CA ILE A 50 9.92 12.79 8.99
C ILE A 50 9.95 14.30 8.72
N ASN A 51 11.14 14.88 8.56
CA ASN A 51 11.37 16.32 8.43
C ASN A 51 12.08 16.74 7.12
N VAL A 52 12.10 15.85 6.12
CA VAL A 52 12.67 16.09 4.79
C VAL A 52 11.58 16.15 3.72
N PRO A 53 11.83 16.78 2.55
CA PRO A 53 10.90 16.72 1.43
C PRO A 53 10.51 15.28 1.12
N THR A 54 9.21 15.01 1.12
CA THR A 54 8.66 13.65 1.02
C THR A 54 7.46 13.62 0.09
N MET A 55 7.29 12.51 -0.62
CA MET A 55 6.13 12.22 -1.46
C MET A 55 5.49 10.90 -1.05
N ILE A 56 4.16 10.88 -0.99
CA ILE A 56 3.35 9.66 -0.96
C ILE A 56 2.93 9.39 -2.41
N LEU A 57 3.46 8.32 -2.99
CA LEU A 57 3.09 7.82 -4.32
C LEU A 57 2.31 6.52 -4.16
N THR A 58 1.06 6.49 -4.65
CA THR A 58 0.13 5.36 -4.51
C THR A 58 -0.69 5.19 -5.79
N ASN A 59 -1.42 4.09 -5.90
CA ASN A 59 -2.42 3.88 -6.95
C ASN A 59 -3.77 3.42 -6.40
N THR A 60 -4.86 3.67 -7.14
CA THR A 60 -6.23 3.47 -6.61
C THR A 60 -6.63 2.01 -6.46
N GLY A 61 -5.93 1.09 -7.11
CA GLY A 61 -6.16 -0.35 -6.97
C GLY A 61 -5.18 -1.05 -6.02
N ASP A 62 -4.36 -0.30 -5.29
CA ASP A 62 -3.55 -0.85 -4.20
C ASP A 62 -4.45 -1.27 -3.02
N ASP A 63 -4.20 -2.47 -2.49
CA ASP A 63 -4.91 -3.01 -1.33
C ASP A 63 -4.77 -2.12 -0.08
N ILE A 64 -3.71 -1.30 -0.02
CA ILE A 64 -3.43 -0.38 1.08
C ILE A 64 -3.71 1.09 0.73
N TYR A 65 -4.42 1.37 -0.36
CA TYR A 65 -4.73 2.73 -0.81
C TYR A 65 -5.37 3.61 0.29
N PHE A 66 -6.24 3.03 1.13
CA PHE A 66 -6.84 3.74 2.27
C PHE A 66 -5.79 4.23 3.28
N ALA A 67 -4.72 3.47 3.51
CA ALA A 67 -3.64 3.84 4.41
C ALA A 67 -2.84 5.03 3.83
N ALA A 68 -2.60 5.04 2.52
CA ALA A 68 -1.97 6.18 1.84
C ALA A 68 -2.81 7.47 1.99
N LYS A 69 -4.14 7.40 1.88
CA LYS A 69 -5.04 8.55 2.11
C LYS A 69 -5.01 9.05 3.55
N ARG A 70 -4.97 8.14 4.53
CA ARG A 70 -4.81 8.50 5.94
C ARG A 70 -3.46 9.18 6.18
N ALA A 71 -2.38 8.64 5.66
CA ALA A 71 -1.04 9.23 5.78
C ALA A 71 -0.99 10.64 5.18
N ALA A 72 -1.59 10.86 4.00
CA ALA A 72 -1.68 12.17 3.36
C ALA A 72 -2.49 13.20 4.18
N SER A 73 -3.52 12.72 4.88
CA SER A 73 -4.33 13.57 5.76
C SER A 73 -3.57 13.99 7.02
N LEU A 74 -2.68 13.13 7.53
CA LEU A 74 -1.79 13.43 8.66
C LEU A 74 -0.62 14.33 8.26
N ARG A 75 -0.15 14.22 7.02
CA ARG A 75 0.98 14.97 6.45
C ARG A 75 0.57 15.76 5.20
N PRO A 76 -0.26 16.81 5.35
CA PRO A 76 -0.67 17.64 4.21
C PRO A 76 0.51 18.41 3.56
N ASP A 77 1.66 18.46 4.23
CA ASP A 77 2.91 19.01 3.71
C ASP A 77 3.66 18.08 2.75
N PHE A 78 3.33 16.78 2.72
CA PHE A 78 3.90 15.84 1.76
C PHE A 78 3.25 16.00 0.39
N LYS A 79 4.04 15.87 -0.68
CA LYS A 79 3.49 15.75 -2.02
C LYS A 79 2.67 14.45 -2.09
N PHE A 80 1.44 14.53 -2.59
CA PHE A 80 0.59 13.34 -2.79
C PHE A 80 0.39 13.10 -4.28
N LYS A 81 0.83 11.93 -4.77
CA LYS A 81 0.69 11.52 -6.15
C LYS A 81 -0.08 10.21 -6.23
N GLU A 82 -1.13 10.22 -7.05
CA GLU A 82 -2.01 9.08 -7.25
C GLU A 82 -2.01 8.68 -8.72
N LEU A 83 -1.77 7.40 -8.98
CA LEU A 83 -1.99 6.77 -10.27
C LEU A 83 -3.35 6.06 -10.28
N SER A 84 -4.06 6.10 -11.40
CA SER A 84 -5.32 5.38 -11.54
C SER A 84 -5.06 3.90 -11.81
N ASP A 85 -5.92 3.05 -11.24
CA ASP A 85 -5.93 1.58 -11.38
C ASP A 85 -4.66 0.89 -10.83
N GLY A 86 -4.31 -0.25 -11.41
CA GLY A 86 -3.16 -1.09 -11.05
C GLY A 86 -3.29 -1.82 -9.71
N THR A 87 -2.29 -2.63 -9.37
CA THR A 87 -2.23 -3.42 -8.13
C THR A 87 -1.02 -3.03 -7.27
N HIS A 88 -0.59 -3.88 -6.34
CA HIS A 88 0.66 -3.70 -5.61
C HIS A 88 1.90 -3.83 -6.53
N ASP A 89 1.76 -4.41 -7.72
CA ASP A 89 2.81 -4.52 -8.74
C ASP A 89 2.84 -3.31 -9.71
N ILE A 90 2.34 -2.15 -9.27
CA ILE A 90 2.18 -0.93 -10.10
C ILE A 90 3.45 -0.49 -10.85
N VAL A 91 4.64 -0.78 -10.31
CA VAL A 91 5.93 -0.46 -10.93
C VAL A 91 6.11 -1.20 -12.25
N ASP A 92 5.65 -2.45 -12.34
CA ASP A 92 5.71 -3.26 -13.56
C ASP A 92 4.51 -2.98 -14.49
N GLU A 93 3.34 -2.70 -13.91
CA GLU A 93 2.11 -2.45 -14.68
C GLU A 93 2.08 -1.08 -15.37
N GLN A 94 2.63 -0.06 -14.71
CA GLN A 94 2.60 1.33 -15.17
C GLN A 94 3.97 2.00 -15.03
N THR A 95 5.02 1.28 -15.44
CA THR A 95 6.43 1.69 -15.30
C THR A 95 6.69 3.13 -15.70
N ASP A 96 6.28 3.55 -16.91
CA ASP A 96 6.55 4.89 -17.41
C ASP A 96 5.93 5.99 -16.53
N LYS A 97 4.70 5.77 -16.06
CA LYS A 97 4.00 6.75 -15.21
C LYS A 97 4.58 6.79 -13.80
N TRP A 98 4.95 5.63 -13.27
CA TRP A 98 5.59 5.52 -11.97
C TRP A 98 6.96 6.21 -11.99
N VAL A 99 7.80 5.88 -12.99
CA VAL A 99 9.12 6.50 -13.18
C VAL A 99 9.00 8.00 -13.32
N LYS A 100 8.07 8.48 -14.16
CA LYS A 100 7.83 9.92 -14.32
C LYS A 100 7.51 10.60 -12.98
N SER A 101 6.64 9.99 -12.17
CA SER A 101 6.25 10.56 -10.87
C SER A 101 7.43 10.70 -9.92
N VAL A 102 8.34 9.72 -9.91
CA VAL A 102 9.56 9.76 -9.11
C VAL A 102 10.56 10.79 -9.65
N THR A 103 10.77 10.83 -10.97
CA THR A 103 11.71 11.79 -11.56
C THR A 103 11.26 13.23 -11.38
N ASP A 104 9.97 13.52 -11.56
CA ASP A 104 9.40 14.86 -11.34
C ASP A 104 9.67 15.31 -9.88
N PHE A 105 9.43 14.41 -8.91
CA PHE A 105 9.68 14.71 -7.50
C PHE A 105 11.15 15.02 -7.20
N LEU A 106 12.09 14.24 -7.75
CA LEU A 106 13.53 14.41 -7.54
C LEU A 106 14.08 15.68 -8.20
N GLN A 107 13.42 16.17 -9.26
CA GLN A 107 13.81 17.40 -9.95
C GLN A 107 13.30 18.67 -9.24
N ASN A 108 12.59 18.51 -8.10
CA ASN A 108 11.94 19.59 -7.34
C ASN A 108 10.86 20.35 -8.13
N ASP A 109 10.22 19.71 -9.11
CA ASP A 109 9.03 20.22 -9.79
C ASP A 109 7.77 19.99 -8.94
#